data_AF-C1B7C3-F1
#
_entry.id   AF-C1B7C3-F1
#
_cell.length_a   1.000
_cell.length_b   1.000
_cell.length_c   1.000
_cell.angle_alpha   90.00
_cell.angle_beta   90.00
_cell.angle_gamma   90.00
#
_symmetry.space_group_name_H-M   'P 1'
#
loop_
_entity.id
_entity.type
_entity.pdbx_description
1 polymer ?
#
loop_
_entity_poly.entity_id
_entity_poly.type
_entity_poly.pdbx_seq_one_letter_code
_entity_poly.pdbx_strand_id
1 'polypeptide(L)'
;MVVLEHSIDTPKRGRTVSTSSVTVTGMTCDHCVSSVTEEISALPGVTSVNVDLATGKVVIDSTTDLDPGAVADAVEEAGYSLAG
;
A
#
# COMPACT_ATOMS: atom_id res chain seq x y z
N MET A 1 -21.32 5.85 26.36
CA MET A 1 -20.07 6.50 25.95
C MET A 1 -19.00 5.41 25.93
N VAL A 2 -19.11 4.50 24.95
CA VAL A 2 -18.30 3.29 24.88
C VAL A 2 -17.21 3.52 23.84
N VAL A 3 -15.98 3.48 24.36
CA VAL A 3 -14.72 3.08 23.75
C VAL A 3 -14.51 3.38 22.25
N LEU A 4 -13.61 4.32 21.99
CA LEU A 4 -12.82 4.34 20.77
C LEU A 4 -11.92 3.10 20.77
N GLU A 5 -12.39 2.00 20.20
CA GLU A 5 -11.50 0.97 19.67
C GLU A 5 -11.63 1.05 18.14
N HIS A 6 -10.94 2.06 17.58
CA HIS A 6 -10.56 2.03 16.17
C HIS A 6 -9.91 0.68 15.94
N SER A 7 -10.56 -0.15 15.13
CA SER A 7 -10.08 -1.48 14.79
C SER A 7 -8.64 -1.38 14.31
N ILE A 8 -7.76 -1.77 15.19
CA ILE A 8 -6.38 -2.21 14.97
C ILE A 8 -6.27 -3.01 13.66
N ASP A 9 -5.89 -2.33 12.59
CA ASP A 9 -5.35 -2.97 11.40
C ASP A 9 -3.96 -3.51 11.78
N THR A 10 -3.89 -4.72 12.33
CA THR A 10 -2.62 -5.41 12.51
C THR A 10 -2.80 -6.93 12.55
N PRO A 11 -2.53 -7.62 11.43
CA PRO A 11 -2.27 -9.06 11.46
C PRO A 11 -0.91 -9.40 10.81
N LYS A 12 0.09 -9.73 11.64
CA LYS A 12 0.95 -10.94 11.51
C LYS A 12 2.10 -10.92 12.54
N ARG A 13 1.81 -11.41 13.75
CA ARG A 13 2.84 -11.87 14.68
C ARG A 13 3.51 -13.11 14.06
N GLY A 14 4.75 -13.00 13.58
CA GLY A 14 5.63 -14.16 13.36
C GLY A 14 6.20 -14.39 11.95
N ARG A 15 6.13 -13.42 11.03
CA ARG A 15 6.83 -13.50 9.73
C ARG A 15 7.73 -12.28 9.61
N THR A 16 8.97 -12.43 9.16
CA THR A 16 9.84 -11.31 8.75
C THR A 16 9.20 -10.67 7.52
N VAL A 17 8.27 -9.76 7.75
CA VAL A 17 7.64 -8.93 6.73
C VAL A 17 8.00 -7.49 7.05
N SER A 18 8.61 -6.82 6.07
CA SER A 18 8.81 -5.38 6.05
C SER A 18 7.50 -4.76 5.58
N THR A 19 7.03 -3.76 6.32
CA THR A 19 5.81 -3.03 5.96
C THR A 19 6.20 -1.61 5.57
N SER A 20 5.92 -1.23 4.33
CA SER A 20 6.14 0.11 3.79
C SER A 20 4.80 0.78 3.56
N SER A 21 4.70 2.09 3.81
CA SER A 21 3.47 2.83 3.52
C SER A 21 3.77 4.09 2.72
N VAL A 22 2.99 4.32 1.68
CA VAL A 22 3.06 5.49 0.81
C VAL A 22 1.69 6.12 0.68
N THR A 23 1.64 7.40 0.34
CA THR A 23 0.37 8.07 0.03
C THR A 23 0.32 8.24 -1.48
N VAL A 24 -0.78 7.87 -2.13
CA VAL A 24 -0.97 8.05 -3.58
C VAL A 24 -2.03 9.10 -3.79
N THR A 25 -1.74 10.07 -4.64
CA THR A 25 -2.70 11.11 -5.00
C THR A 25 -3.44 10.76 -6.29
N GLY A 26 -4.69 11.20 -6.42
CA GLY A 26 -5.50 11.01 -7.63
C GLY A 26 -6.32 9.71 -7.68
N MET A 27 -6.15 8.80 -6.73
CA MET A 27 -7.05 7.65 -6.58
C MET A 27 -8.42 8.12 -6.09
N THR A 28 -9.41 8.13 -6.99
CA THR A 28 -10.79 8.58 -6.71
C THR A 28 -11.83 7.48 -6.90
N CYS A 29 -11.38 6.28 -7.27
CA CYS A 29 -12.25 5.17 -7.66
C CYS A 29 -11.68 3.82 -7.24
N ASP A 30 -12.52 2.84 -6.93
CA ASP A 30 -12.09 1.46 -6.60
C ASP A 30 -11.29 0.80 -7.74
N HIS A 31 -11.63 1.12 -8.99
CA HIS A 31 -10.89 0.62 -10.15
C HIS A 31 -9.44 1.14 -10.19
N CYS A 32 -9.24 2.38 -9.74
CA CYS A 32 -7.95 3.04 -9.65
C CYS A 32 -7.05 2.32 -8.65
N VAL A 33 -7.64 1.87 -7.53
CA VAL A 33 -6.97 1.09 -6.50
C VAL A 33 -6.48 -0.23 -7.04
N SER A 34 -7.34 -0.96 -7.77
CA SER A 34 -6.97 -2.27 -8.32
C SER A 34 -5.73 -2.15 -9.20
N SER A 35 -5.70 -1.17 -10.12
CA SER A 35 -4.54 -0.96 -11.00
C SER A 35 -3.26 -0.68 -10.22
N VAL A 36 -3.28 0.22 -9.25
CA VAL A 36 -2.10 0.51 -8.40
C VAL A 36 -1.67 -0.71 -7.59
N THR A 37 -2.64 -1.44 -7.05
CA THR A 37 -2.40 -2.64 -6.24
C THR A 37 -1.75 -3.75 -7.06
N GLU A 38 -2.19 -3.94 -8.31
CA GLU A 38 -1.63 -4.94 -9.23
C GLU A 38 -0.18 -4.64 -9.59
N GLU A 39 0.15 -3.39 -9.96
CA GLU A 39 1.52 -2.98 -10.28
C GLU A 39 2.46 -3.12 -9.07
N ILE A 40 2.04 -2.67 -7.88
CA ILE A 40 2.85 -2.81 -6.66
C ILE A 40 2.99 -4.30 -6.28
N SER A 41 1.94 -5.11 -6.44
CA SER A 41 1.99 -6.54 -6.13
C SER A 41 2.91 -7.32 -7.09
N ALA A 42 3.19 -6.78 -8.27
CA ALA A 42 4.15 -7.36 -9.20
C ALA A 42 5.61 -7.17 -8.76
N LEU A 43 5.87 -6.26 -7.80
CA LEU A 43 7.22 -6.03 -7.30
C LEU A 43 7.77 -7.26 -6.54
N PRO A 44 9.06 -7.58 -6.70
CA PRO A 44 9.65 -8.77 -6.11
C PRO A 44 9.62 -8.71 -4.58
N GLY A 45 9.03 -9.75 -3.98
CA GLY A 45 8.94 -9.90 -2.54
C GLY A 45 7.75 -9.20 -1.91
N VAL A 46 6.88 -8.53 -2.68
CA VAL A 46 5.57 -8.10 -2.18
C VAL A 46 4.69 -9.31 -1.90
N THR A 47 3.98 -9.27 -0.79
CA THR A 47 3.10 -10.35 -0.33
C THR A 47 1.68 -9.88 -0.07
N SER A 48 1.49 -8.60 0.21
CA SER A 48 0.17 -7.98 0.38
C SER A 48 0.25 -6.50 0.09
N VAL A 49 -0.82 -5.95 -0.48
CA VAL A 49 -0.99 -4.51 -0.68
C VAL A 49 -2.39 -4.16 -0.19
N ASN A 50 -2.48 -3.17 0.68
CA ASN A 50 -3.71 -2.70 1.27
C ASN A 50 -3.86 -1.20 0.98
N VAL A 51 -4.99 -0.78 0.43
CA VAL A 51 -5.21 0.61 0.02
C VAL A 51 -6.40 1.18 0.76
N ASP A 52 -6.18 2.33 1.38
CA ASP A 52 -7.18 3.12 2.07
C ASP A 52 -7.56 4.32 1.19
N LEU A 53 -8.69 4.21 0.48
CA LEU A 53 -9.21 5.28 -0.39
C LEU A 53 -9.62 6.54 0.37
N ALA A 54 -10.01 6.40 1.65
CA ALA A 54 -10.46 7.53 2.44
C ALA A 54 -9.31 8.51 2.73
N THR A 55 -8.10 7.99 2.89
CA THR A 55 -6.89 8.76 3.17
C THR A 55 -5.92 8.84 1.99
N GLY A 56 -6.09 7.99 0.96
CA GLY A 56 -5.14 7.80 -0.14
C GLY A 56 -3.90 7.01 0.27
N LYS A 57 -3.92 6.34 1.43
CA LYS A 57 -2.76 5.62 1.97
C LYS A 57 -2.69 4.20 1.40
N VAL A 58 -1.51 3.80 0.95
CA VAL A 58 -1.19 2.44 0.50
C VAL A 58 -0.20 1.84 1.48
N VAL A 59 -0.51 0.65 1.98
CA VAL A 59 0.33 -0.15 2.88
C VAL A 59 0.76 -1.41 2.14
N ILE A 60 2.04 -1.70 2.15
CA ILE A 60 2.67 -2.74 1.35
C ILE A 60 3.44 -3.64 2.30
N ASP A 61 3.10 -4.92 2.32
CA ASP A 61 3.80 -5.93 3.09
C ASP A 61 4.67 -6.78 2.17
N SER A 62 5.96 -6.80 2.45
CA SER A 62 6.97 -7.51 1.65
C SER A 62 7.89 -8.36 2.51
N THR A 63 8.42 -9.45 1.96
CA THR A 63 9.42 -10.30 2.64
C THR A 63 10.83 -9.72 2.59
N THR A 64 11.03 -8.66 1.82
CA THR A 64 12.30 -7.93 1.66
C THR A 64 12.03 -6.43 1.79
N ASP A 65 13.08 -5.67 2.07
CA ASP A 65 13.04 -4.22 1.94
C ASP A 65 12.73 -3.85 0.49
N LEU A 66 11.70 -3.04 0.28
CA LEU A 66 11.34 -2.52 -1.03
C LEU A 66 12.04 -1.20 -1.24
N ASP A 67 12.61 -1.03 -2.43
CA ASP A 67 13.15 0.26 -2.82
C ASP A 67 11.99 1.24 -3.04
N PRO A 68 11.99 2.41 -2.36
CA PRO A 68 10.91 3.38 -2.51
C PRO A 68 10.83 3.95 -3.94
N GLY A 69 11.95 3.95 -4.68
CA GLY A 69 11.96 4.31 -6.10
C GLY A 69 11.22 3.28 -6.95
N ALA A 70 11.41 1.98 -6.69
CA ALA A 70 10.67 0.92 -7.38
C ALA A 70 9.15 0.96 -7.09
N VAL A 71 8.76 1.33 -5.86
CA VAL A 71 7.35 1.55 -5.52
C VAL A 71 6.79 2.77 -6.25
N ALA A 72 7.55 3.86 -6.34
CA ALA A 72 7.14 5.04 -7.09
C ALA A 72 6.97 4.72 -8.59
N ASP A 73 7.93 4.02 -9.19
CA ASP A 73 7.92 3.62 -10.61
C ASP A 73 6.69 2.76 -10.92
N ALA A 74 6.38 1.76 -10.08
CA ALA A 74 5.17 0.94 -10.22
C ALA A 74 3.87 1.77 -10.14
N VAL A 75 3.83 2.79 -9.28
CA VAL A 75 2.68 3.69 -9.17
C VAL A 75 2.58 4.63 -10.38
N GLU A 76 3.72 5.08 -10.92
CA GLU A 76 3.78 5.90 -12.14
C GLU A 76 3.37 5.11 -13.39
N GLU A 77 3.76 3.85 -13.50
CA GLU A 77 3.32 2.93 -14.56
C GLU A 77 1.80 2.67 -14.48
N ALA A 78 1.23 2.64 -13.27
CA ALA A 78 -0.23 2.63 -13.07
C ALA A 78 -0.92 3.97 -13.45
N GLY A 79 -0.15 5.03 -13.72
CA GLY A 79 -0.64 6.36 -14.09
C GLY A 79 -0.91 7.29 -12.91
N TYR A 80 -0.31 7.03 -11.74
CA TYR A 80 -0.50 7.82 -10.51
C TYR A 80 0.84 8.34 -9.97
N SER A 81 0.78 9.15 -8.91
CA SER A 81 1.99 9.68 -8.28
C SER A 81 1.89 9.66 -6.77
N LEU A 82 3.02 9.40 -6.11
CA LEU A 82 3.13 9.44 -4.65
C LEU A 82 3.00 10.89 -4.14
N ALA A 83 2.25 11.07 -3.05
CA ALA A 83 2.28 12.30 -2.27
C ALA A 83 3.55 12.30 -1.43
N GLY A 84 4.48 13.19 -1.76
CA GLY A 84 5.73 13.44 -1.02
C GLY A 84 5.53 14.25 0.25
#